data_AF-A0A7N0ZYY1-F1
#
_entry.id   AF-A0A7N0ZYY1-F1
#
_cell.length_a   1.000
_cell.length_b   1.000
_cell.length_c   1.000
_cell.angle_alpha   90.00
_cell.angle_beta   90.00
_cell.angle_gamma   90.00
#
_symmetry.space_group_name_H-M   'P 1'
#
loop_
_entity.id
_entity.type
_entity.pdbx_description
1 polymer ?
#
loop_
_entity_poly.entity_id
_entity_poly.type
_entity_poly.pdbx_seq_one_letter_code
_entity_poly.pdbx_strand_id
1 'polypeptide(L)' 'MRLIGINACKPLLWGQAPSPECCYRIRITPEYCVCPVVTPSLAALVKDLNKAIRVIEKCGRPVPRHHKCGSITSP' A
#
# COMPACT_ATOMS: atom_id res chain seq x y z
N MET A 1 -14.41 8.55 -6.40
CA MET A 1 -14.04 7.57 -5.35
C MET A 1 -12.59 7.06 -5.44
N ARG A 2 -11.95 7.03 -6.63
CA ARG A 2 -10.57 6.54 -6.85
C ARG A 2 -9.44 7.35 -6.14
N LEU A 3 -9.64 8.64 -5.90
CA LEU A 3 -8.60 9.53 -5.36
C LEU A 3 -8.56 9.62 -3.82
N ILE A 4 -9.63 9.20 -3.12
CA ILE A 4 -9.79 9.47 -1.68
C ILE A 4 -8.86 8.57 -0.85
N GLY A 5 -8.64 7.31 -1.27
CA GLY A 5 -7.76 6.39 -0.55
C GLY A 5 -6.27 6.73 -0.65
N ILE A 6 -5.85 7.38 -1.75
CA ILE A 6 -4.43 7.68 -2.02
C ILE A 6 -3.92 8.75 -1.04
N ASN A 7 -4.73 9.75 -0.71
CA ASN A 7 -4.28 10.85 0.14
C ASN A 7 -4.15 10.44 1.61
N ALA A 8 -5.09 9.62 2.12
CA ALA A 8 -5.07 9.14 3.50
C ALA A 8 -3.89 8.20 3.78
N CYS A 9 -3.42 7.48 2.76
CA CYS A 9 -2.33 6.51 2.86
C CYS A 9 -0.95 7.05 2.45
N LYS A 10 -0.81 8.36 2.16
CA LYS A 10 0.49 9.00 1.94
C LYS A 10 1.54 8.67 3.03
N PRO A 11 1.19 8.62 4.34
CA PRO A 11 2.14 8.21 5.38
C PRO A 11 2.80 6.85 5.16
N LEU A 12 2.16 5.92 4.42
CA LEU A 12 2.74 4.62 4.09
C LEU A 12 4.01 4.73 3.25
N LEU A 13 4.12 5.74 2.39
CA LEU A 13 5.29 5.97 1.54
C LEU A 13 6.57 6.16 2.37
N TRP A 14 6.41 6.71 3.58
CA TRP A 14 7.48 6.93 4.55
C TRP A 14 7.52 5.90 5.68
N GLY A 15 6.67 4.86 5.64
CA GLY A 15 6.58 3.82 6.67
C GLY A 15 6.07 4.33 8.01
N GLN A 16 5.30 5.42 8.02
CA GLN A 16 4.69 5.99 9.21
C GLN A 16 3.43 5.22 9.64
N ALA A 17 2.96 5.48 10.86
CA ALA A 17 1.74 4.89 11.38
C ALA A 17 0.53 5.28 10.49
N PRO A 18 -0.33 4.33 10.12
CA PRO A 18 -1.49 4.59 9.26
C PRO A 18 -2.58 5.30 10.05
N SER A 19 -3.32 6.19 9.39
CA SER A 19 -4.57 6.71 9.94
C SER A 19 -5.66 5.61 9.94
N PRO A 20 -6.68 5.70 10.81
CA PRO A 20 -7.81 4.77 10.79
C PRO A 20 -8.47 4.68 9.42
N GLU A 21 -8.62 5.82 8.74
CA GLU A 21 -9.17 5.92 7.38
C GLU A 21 -8.30 5.17 6.36
N CYS A 22 -6.97 5.27 6.47
CA CYS A 22 -6.05 4.51 5.60
C CYS A 22 -6.18 2.99 5.84
N CYS A 23 -6.22 2.53 7.09
CA CYS A 23 -6.42 1.11 7.37
C CYS A 23 -7.78 0.60 6.88
N TYR A 24 -8.84 1.40 7.00
CA TYR A 24 -10.14 1.05 6.43
C TYR A 24 -10.01 0.81 4.92
N ARG A 25 -9.36 1.73 4.19
CA ARG A 25 -9.12 1.60 2.75
C ARG A 25 -8.29 0.37 2.39
N ILE A 26 -7.22 0.07 3.13
CA ILE A 26 -6.40 -1.14 2.92
C ILE A 26 -7.23 -2.43 3.04
N ARG A 27 -8.16 -2.48 4.01
CA ARG A 27 -9.02 -3.64 4.22
C ARG A 27 -10.02 -3.83 3.10
N ILE A 28 -10.74 -2.77 2.72
CA ILE A 28 -11.88 -2.88 1.82
C ILE A 28 -11.53 -2.80 0.34
N THR A 29 -10.36 -2.22 0.01
CA THR A 29 -9.99 -2.02 -1.39
C THR A 29 -9.40 -3.32 -1.95
N PRO A 30 -9.96 -3.86 -3.04
CA PRO A 30 -9.38 -5.02 -3.71
C PRO A 30 -8.04 -4.67 -4.37
N GLU A 31 -7.12 -5.63 -4.41
CA GLU A 31 -5.77 -5.45 -4.96
C GLU A 31 -5.79 -5.09 -6.45
N TYR A 32 -6.70 -5.69 -7.24
CA TYR A 32 -6.84 -5.38 -8.67
C TYR A 32 -7.16 -3.90 -8.96
N CYS A 33 -7.70 -3.17 -7.98
CA CYS A 33 -7.98 -1.75 -8.10
C CYS A 33 -6.71 -0.89 -7.88
N VAL A 34 -5.78 -1.39 -7.07
CA VAL A 34 -4.57 -0.66 -6.64
C VAL A 34 -3.37 -1.04 -7.49
N CYS A 35 -3.15 -2.32 -7.79
CA CYS A 35 -1.96 -2.77 -8.51
C CYS A 35 -1.73 -2.10 -9.87
N PRO A 36 -2.76 -1.78 -10.69
CA PRO A 36 -2.57 -1.03 -11.93
C PRO A 36 -2.04 0.40 -11.73
N VAL A 37 -2.26 1.01 -10.57
CA VAL A 37 -1.78 2.37 -10.27
C VAL A 37 -0.39 2.38 -9.60
N VAL A 38 0.14 1.22 -9.21
CA VAL A 38 1.50 1.06 -8.66
C VAL A 38 2.52 1.07 -9.80
N THR A 39 2.73 2.24 -10.37
CA THR A 39 3.73 2.48 -11.43
C THR A 39 5.14 2.58 -10.86
N PRO A 40 6.20 2.41 -11.68
CA PRO A 40 7.58 2.55 -11.23
C PRO A 40 7.85 3.91 -10.57
N SER A 41 7.25 4.98 -11.09
CA SER A 41 7.38 6.33 -10.52
C SER A 41 6.76 6.43 -9.12
N LEU A 42 5.65 5.72 -8.85
CA LEU A 42 5.06 5.65 -7.51
C LEU A 42 5.89 4.75 -6.59
N ALA A 43 6.39 3.62 -7.10
CA ALA A 43 7.24 2.71 -6.34
C ALA A 43 8.53 3.39 -5.89
N ALA A 44 9.10 4.29 -6.70
CA ALA A 44 10.28 5.08 -6.35
C ALA A 44 10.06 6.02 -5.15
N LEU A 45 8.81 6.35 -4.81
CA LEU A 45 8.49 7.16 -3.62
C LEU A 45 8.44 6.33 -2.33
N VAL A 46 8.35 5.00 -2.44
CA VAL A 46 8.33 4.09 -1.29
C VAL A 46 9.76 3.90 -0.80
N LYS A 47 10.12 4.60 0.30
CA LYS A 47 11.48 4.56 0.84
C LYS A 47 11.88 3.20 1.42
N ASP A 48 10.91 2.50 2.01
CA ASP A 48 11.12 1.22 2.68
C ASP A 48 9.90 0.32 2.45
N LEU A 49 10.02 -0.57 1.45
CA LEU A 49 8.96 -1.49 1.07
C LEU A 49 8.59 -2.45 2.22
N ASN A 50 9.57 -2.90 3.00
CA ASN A 50 9.32 -3.79 4.14
C ASN A 50 8.49 -3.10 5.22
N LYS A 51 8.76 -1.82 5.50
CA LYS A 51 7.93 -1.05 6.43
C LYS A 51 6.53 -0.84 5.89
N ALA A 52 6.38 -0.50 4.61
CA ALA A 52 5.07 -0.35 4.00
C ALA A 52 4.24 -1.64 4.12
N ILE A 53 4.84 -2.81 3.82
CA ILE A 53 4.20 -4.12 3.98
C ILE A 53 3.79 -4.35 5.43
N ARG A 54 4.68 -4.13 6.41
CA ARG A 54 4.34 -4.27 7.84
C ARG A 54 3.17 -3.39 8.27
N VAL A 55 3.04 -2.19 7.71
CA VAL A 55 1.89 -1.32 8.02
C VAL A 55 0.60 -1.88 7.41
N ILE A 56 0.65 -2.37 6.17
CA ILE A 56 -0.49 -3.03 5.51
C ILE A 56 -0.96 -4.25 6.33
N GLU A 57 0.00 -5.07 6.79
CA GLU A 57 -0.26 -6.22 7.66
C GLU A 57 -0.86 -5.81 9.02
N LYS A 58 -0.35 -4.74 9.64
CA LYS A 58 -0.92 -4.17 10.87
C LYS A 58 -2.35 -3.64 10.68
N CYS A 59 -2.68 -3.16 9.49
CA CYS A 59 -4.05 -2.83 9.13
C CYS A 59 -4.92 -4.09 8.93
N GLY A 60 -4.40 -5.32 9.06
CA GLY A 60 -5.17 -6.56 8.96
C GLY A 60 -5.30 -7.09 7.53
N ARG A 61 -4.44 -6.65 6.61
CA ARG A 61 -4.37 -7.19 5.24
C ARG A 61 -3.07 -7.98 5.07
N PRO A 62 -3.12 -9.32 5.00
CA PRO A 62 -1.92 -10.11 4.77
C PRO A 62 -1.38 -9.85 3.35
N VAL A 63 -0.06 -9.70 3.22
CA VAL A 63 0.62 -9.57 1.93
C VAL A 63 1.38 -10.87 1.67
N PRO A 64 1.01 -11.64 0.61
CA PRO A 64 1.73 -12.87 0.29
C PRO A 64 3.18 -12.58 -0.09
N ARG A 65 4.10 -13.53 0.16
CA ARG A 65 5.51 -13.42 -0.27
C ARG A 65 5.64 -13.55 -1.77
N HIS A 66 6.66 -12.89 -2.35
CA HIS A 66 6.93 -12.90 -3.80
C HIS A 66 5.71 -12.55 -4.67
N HIS A 67 4.80 -11.75 -4.12
CA HIS A 67 3.59 -11.33 -4.78
C HIS A 67 3.82 -10.04 -5.55
N LYS A 68 3.45 -10.06 -6.84
CA LYS A 68 3.61 -8.91 -7.73
C LYS A 68 2.35 -8.05 -7.75
N CYS A 69 2.50 -6.79 -7.39
CA CYS A 69 1.45 -5.77 -7.49
C CYS A 69 1.97 -4.57 -8.27
N GLY A 70 1.59 -4.48 -9.55
CA GLY A 70 2.10 -3.47 -10.47
C GLY A 70 3.62 -3.63 -10.69
N SER A 71 4.37 -2.58 -10.36
CA SER A 71 5.85 -2.54 -10.45
C SER A 71 6.58 -3.00 -9.19
N ILE A 72 5.86 -3.33 -8.12
CA ILE A 72 6.42 -3.80 -6.84
C ILE A 72 6.23 -5.32 -6.71
N THR A 73 7.24 -5.98 -6.16
CA THR A 73 7.16 -7.38 -5.74
C THR A 73 7.47 -7.45 -4.25
N SER A 74 6.61 -8.09 -3.46
CA SER A 74 6.91 -8.34 -2.04
C SER A 74 8.09 -9.30 -1.91
N PRO A 75 8.96 -9.11 -0.90
CA PRO A 75 10.02 -10.07 -0.59
C PRO A 75 9.49 -11.36 0.04
#